data_AF-A0A7C2H8V1-F1
#
_entry.id   AF-A0A7C2H8V1-F1
#
_cell.length_a   1.000
_cell.length_b   1.000
_cell.length_c   1.000
_cell.angle_alpha   90.00
_cell.angle_beta   90.00
_cell.angle_gamma   90.00
#
_symmetry.space_group_name_H-M   'P 1'
#
loop_
_entity.id
_entity.type
_entity.pdbx_description
1 polymer ?
#
loop_
_entity_poly.entity_id
_entity_poly.type
_entity_poly.pdbx_seq_one_letter_code
_entity_poly.pdbx_strand_id
1 'polypeptide(L)' 'RVRAPGGNKSFMPGQGAQPAIRTLARSGLKILSIEDVTPIPTDHQRKKGGRRGRRV' A
#
# COMPACT_ATOMS: atom_id res chain seq x y z
N ARG A 1 -5.74 9.94 -1.31
CA ARG A 1 -4.98 8.93 -2.08
C ARG A 1 -4.13 8.12 -1.12
N VAL A 2 -4.15 6.80 -1.24
CA VAL A 2 -3.41 5.83 -0.43
C VAL A 2 -2.47 5.07 -1.35
N ARG A 3 -1.26 4.74 -0.88
CA ARG A 3 -0.26 4.04 -1.68
C ARG A 3 0.47 3.00 -0.85
N ALA A 4 0.50 1.78 -1.34
CA ALA A 4 1.40 0.73 -0.86
C ALA A 4 2.77 0.82 -1.55
N PRO A 5 3.80 0.12 -1.05
CA PRO A 5 5.13 0.11 -1.66
C PRO A 5 5.13 -0.26 -3.15
N GLY A 6 4.31 -1.25 -3.56
CA GLY A 6 4.12 -1.64 -4.96
C GLY A 6 5.37 -2.21 -5.64
N GLY A 7 5.31 -2.37 -6.97
CA GLY A 7 6.38 -2.97 -7.76
C GLY A 7 6.67 -4.42 -7.31
N ASN A 8 7.91 -4.69 -6.86
CA ASN A 8 8.29 -6.03 -6.37
C ASN A 8 7.97 -6.27 -4.88
N LYS A 9 7.36 -5.29 -4.21
CA LYS A 9 7.02 -5.34 -2.78
C LYS A 9 5.52 -5.64 -2.61
N SER A 10 4.99 -5.41 -1.41
CA SER A 10 3.57 -5.56 -1.12
C SER A 10 2.74 -4.52 -1.88
N PHE A 11 1.64 -4.97 -2.48
CA PHE A 11 0.60 -4.12 -3.06
C PHE A 11 -0.45 -3.69 -2.04
N MET A 12 -0.50 -4.34 -0.88
CA MET A 12 -1.43 -3.97 0.18
C MET A 12 -0.83 -2.83 1.00
N PRO A 13 -1.55 -1.70 1.19
CA PRO A 13 -1.14 -0.68 2.12
C PRO A 13 -1.13 -1.25 3.55
N GLY A 14 -0.22 -0.76 4.38
CA GLY A 14 -0.08 -1.25 5.75
C GLY A 14 -1.31 -0.95 6.61
N GLN A 15 -1.43 -1.66 7.74
CA GLN A 15 -2.53 -1.47 8.70
C GLN A 15 -2.71 -0.02 9.17
N GLY A 16 -1.65 0.79 9.14
CA GLY A 16 -1.69 2.21 9.50
C GLY A 16 -2.44 3.12 8.51
N ALA A 17 -2.74 2.65 7.30
CA ALA A 17 -3.42 3.48 6.30
C ALA A 17 -4.86 3.84 6.71
N GLN A 18 -5.64 2.86 7.17
CA GLN A 18 -7.01 3.09 7.61
C GLN A 18 -7.16 3.99 8.86
N PRO A 19 -6.42 3.77 9.97
CA PRO A 19 -6.53 4.64 11.14
C PRO A 19 -6.10 6.08 10.81
N ALA A 20 -5.11 6.29 9.94
CA ALA A 20 -4.74 7.64 9.50
C ALA A 20 -5.89 8.36 8.78
N ILE A 21 -6.56 7.69 7.84
CA ILE A 21 -7.75 8.23 7.15
C ILE A 21 -8.85 8.54 8.15
N ARG A 22 -9.11 7.62 9.08
CA ARG A 22 -10.15 7.78 10.11
C ARG A 22 -9.87 8.97 11.03
N THR A 23 -8.61 9.21 11.39
CA THR A 23 -8.23 10.37 12.20
C THR A 23 -8.48 11.68 11.46
N LEU A 24 -8.16 11.75 10.17
CA LEU A 24 -8.44 12.94 9.35
C LEU A 24 -9.95 13.22 9.21
N ALA A 25 -10.75 12.17 9.04
CA ALA A 25 -12.21 12.31 9.02
C ALA A 25 -12.75 12.83 10.36
N ARG A 26 -12.20 12.35 11.49
CA ARG A 26 -12.59 12.81 12.84
C ARG A 26 -12.12 14.22 13.16
N SER A 27 -11.01 14.68 12.59
CA SER A 27 -10.52 16.05 12.78
C SER A 27 -11.34 17.10 12.00
N GLY A 28 -12.45 16.71 11.37
CA GLY A 28 -13.37 17.61 10.68
C GLY A 28 -13.05 17.84 9.20
N LEU A 29 -12.07 17.14 8.63
CA LEU A 29 -11.80 17.21 7.19
C LEU A 29 -12.83 16.38 6.42
N LYS A 30 -13.52 17.03 5.46
CA LYS A 30 -14.42 16.33 4.53
C LYS A 30 -13.60 15.58 3.49
N ILE A 31 -13.55 14.26 3.60
CA ILE A 31 -12.89 13.39 2.62
C ILE A 31 -13.86 13.16 1.46
N LEU A 32 -13.52 13.64 0.27
CA LEU A 32 -14.36 13.52 -0.92
C LEU A 32 -14.20 12.16 -1.62
N SER A 33 -12.96 11.69 -1.76
CA SER A 33 -12.65 10.41 -2.40
C SER A 33 -11.41 9.78 -1.79
N ILE A 34 -11.38 8.44 -1.81
CA ILE A 34 -10.24 7.64 -1.39
C ILE A 34 -9.87 6.75 -2.57
N GLU A 35 -8.69 6.98 -3.14
CA GLU A 35 -8.14 6.22 -4.25
C GLU A 35 -6.91 5.44 -3.79
N ASP A 36 -6.81 4.17 -4.17
CA ASP A 36 -5.57 3.39 -4.09
C ASP A 36 -4.77 3.62 -5.37
N VAL A 37 -3.59 4.21 -5.22
CA VAL A 37 -2.66 4.52 -6.32
C VAL A 37 -1.40 3.67 -6.25
N THR A 38 -1.51 2.49 -5.63
CA THR A 38 -0.41 1.53 -5.61
C THR A 38 -0.02 1.15 -7.03
N PRO A 39 1.26 1.33 -7.43
CA PRO A 39 1.68 1.04 -8.79
C PRO A 39 1.65 -0.47 -9.03
N ILE A 40 0.78 -0.89 -9.95
CA ILE A 40 0.74 -2.24 -10.51
C ILE A 40 1.57 -2.21 -11.79
N PRO A 41 2.74 -2.86 -11.83
CA PRO A 41 3.56 -2.86 -13.03
C PRO A 41 2.98 -3.84 -14.05
N THR A 42 3.09 -3.51 -15.34
CA THR A 42 2.59 -4.34 -16.45
C THR A 42 3.22 -5.74 -16.47
N ASP A 43 4.51 -5.81 -16.10
CA ASP A 43 5.25 -7.05 -15.84
C ASP A 43 5.96 -6.94 -14.49
N HIS A 44 6.52 -8.03 -13.97
CA HIS A 44 7.09 -8.09 -12.63
C HIS A 44 8.60 -8.29 -12.68
N GLN A 45 9.32 -7.49 -11.88
CA GLN A 45 10.72 -7.77 -11.61
C GLN A 45 10.86 -8.78 -10.46
N ARG A 46 12.01 -9.45 -10.36
CA ARG A 46 12.24 -10.51 -9.38
C ARG A 46 12.15 -9.99 -7.93
N LYS A 47 11.32 -10.62 -7.10
CA LYS A 47 11.20 -10.31 -5.66
C LYS A 47 12.47 -10.70 -4.89
N LYS A 48 12.72 -10.01 -3.76
CA LYS A 48 13.82 -10.35 -2.83
C LYS A 48 13.59 -11.74 -2.22
N GLY A 49 14.67 -12.49 -1.99
CA GLY A 49 14.64 -13.83 -1.35
C GLY A 49 14.88 -15.01 -2.30
N GLY A 50 15.00 -14.77 -3.61
CA GLY A 50 15.28 -15.82 -4.59
C GLY A 50 14.19 -16.91 -4.64
N ARG A 51 14.53 -18.10 -5.15
CA ARG A 51 13.55 -19.18 -5.38
C ARG A 51 12.86 -19.67 -4.10
N ARG A 52 13.57 -19.63 -2.96
CA ARG A 52 13.13 -20.20 -1.69
C ARG A 52 12.58 -19.17 -0.70
N GLY A 53 12.66 -17.88 -1.04
CA GLY A 53 12.17 -16.78 -0.19
C GLY A 53 12.96 -16.60 1.11
N ARG A 54 12.42 -15.76 2.00
CA ARG A 54 12.94 -15.58 3.35
C ARG A 54 12.62 -16.81 4.20
N ARG A 55 13.64 -17.46 4.75
CA ARG A 55 13.53 -18.55 5.72
C ARG A 55 13.88 -17.98 7.09
N VAL A 56 12.87 -17.87 7.95
CA VAL A 56 12.97 -17.53 9.36
C VAL A 56 12.37 -18.65 10.17
#